data_AF-A0A0G3HFR7-F1
#
_entry.id   AF-A0A0G3HFR7-F1
#
_cell.length_a   1.000
_cell.length_b   1.000
_cell.length_c   1.000
_cell.angle_alpha   90.00
_cell.angle_beta   90.00
_cell.angle_gamma   90.00
#
_symmetry.space_group_name_H-M   'P 1'
#
loop_
_entity.id
_entity.type
_entity.pdbx_description
1 polymer ?
#
loop_
_entity_poly.entity_id
_entity_poly.type
_entity_poly.pdbx_seq_one_letter_code
_entity_poly.pdbx_strand_id
1 'polypeptide(L)'
;MANPFRKGWKYLMSSFDYKIDANADPKVQVQQAVDAAKSQHREISQQAASIIGNAKQLEMQIDRLVKSQADHQQKARTALEAADQAAAAGDAAKAQQYTNTAEVIASQLVAVENELANTKRMYEQAAHAAEQAKQQQQQSEARLSAQLAEADKLLAQADQAAMQEQSAKAMDQLNQFGGQDDSVPNLDAVRDKIERRYADALGAQELTQNTVTDRMAEIASAGTDIAAASKLAEIRASMGANKPAPELEAPTPEPAEDSETEAIVDAEPVDGPADGGSSADGGERR
;
A
#
# COMPACT_ATOMS: atom_id res chain seq x y z
N MET A 1 19.30 23.23 -55.51
CA MET A 1 20.00 22.24 -54.67
C MET A 1 19.06 21.80 -53.55
N ALA A 2 18.82 20.49 -53.40
CA ALA A 2 17.85 19.96 -52.44
C ALA A 2 18.40 20.02 -51.01
N ASN A 3 17.71 20.70 -50.09
CA ASN A 3 18.14 20.89 -48.71
C ASN A 3 18.09 19.58 -47.89
N PRO A 4 19.23 19.04 -47.43
CA PRO A 4 19.28 17.80 -46.65
C PRO A 4 18.70 17.96 -45.23
N PHE A 5 18.61 19.18 -44.70
CA PHE A 5 18.08 19.47 -43.36
C PHE A 5 16.57 19.27 -43.22
N ARG A 6 15.77 19.47 -44.28
CA ARG A 6 14.31 19.25 -44.22
C ARG A 6 13.94 17.77 -44.18
N LYS A 7 14.83 16.89 -44.65
CA LYS A 7 14.59 15.44 -44.65
C LYS A 7 14.82 14.83 -43.27
N GLY A 8 15.84 15.28 -42.53
CA GLY A 8 16.10 14.81 -41.17
C GLY A 8 14.97 15.15 -40.17
N TRP A 9 14.39 16.34 -40.28
CA TRP A 9 13.26 16.75 -39.43
C TRP A 9 11.97 15.97 -39.71
N LYS A 10 11.75 15.58 -40.97
CA LYS A 10 10.62 14.73 -41.36
C LYS A 10 10.72 13.31 -40.78
N TYR A 11 11.92 12.72 -40.74
CA TYR A 11 12.14 11.42 -40.10
C TYR A 11 12.06 11.50 -38.57
N LEU A 12 12.51 12.61 -37.97
CA LEU A 12 12.40 12.82 -36.53
C LEU A 12 10.93 13.00 -36.09
N MET A 13 10.11 13.78 -36.82
CA MET A 13 8.67 13.88 -36.56
C MET A 13 7.95 12.57 -36.86
N SER A 14 8.26 11.89 -37.97
CA SER A 14 7.63 10.61 -38.32
C SER A 14 7.95 9.50 -37.31
N SER A 15 9.16 9.47 -36.75
CA SER A 15 9.50 8.52 -35.68
C SER A 15 8.91 8.90 -34.32
N PHE A 16 8.56 10.18 -34.12
CA PHE A 16 7.77 10.63 -32.97
C PHE A 16 6.27 10.29 -33.13
N ASP A 17 5.69 10.53 -34.32
CA ASP A 17 4.30 10.14 -34.66
C ASP A 17 4.11 8.63 -34.53
N TYR A 18 5.04 7.80 -35.04
CA TYR A 18 4.92 6.34 -34.96
C TYR A 18 5.03 5.78 -33.53
N LYS A 19 5.70 6.50 -32.63
CA LYS A 19 5.80 6.14 -31.20
C LYS A 19 4.65 6.68 -30.35
N ILE A 20 3.99 7.75 -30.79
CA ILE A 20 2.79 8.28 -30.14
C ILE A 20 1.55 7.49 -30.56
N ASP A 21 1.44 7.09 -31.83
CA ASP A 21 0.30 6.33 -32.35
C ASP A 21 0.26 4.89 -31.83
N ALA A 22 1.41 4.24 -31.68
CA ALA A 22 1.50 2.86 -31.16
C ALA A 22 1.15 2.71 -29.67
N ASN A 23 1.24 3.78 -28.86
CA ASN A 23 0.85 3.77 -27.44
C ASN A 23 -0.58 4.31 -27.21
N ALA A 24 -1.21 4.85 -28.26
CA ALA A 24 -2.58 5.34 -28.25
C ALA A 24 -3.61 4.29 -28.72
N ASP A 25 -3.17 3.19 -29.34
CA ASP A 25 -4.05 2.09 -29.73
C ASP A 25 -4.64 1.42 -28.47
N PRO A 26 -5.98 1.43 -28.29
CA PRO A 26 -6.64 0.82 -27.13
C PRO A 26 -6.28 -0.66 -26.96
N LYS A 27 -5.96 -1.40 -28.03
CA LYS A 27 -5.56 -2.80 -27.96
C LYS A 27 -4.22 -2.98 -27.25
N VAL A 28 -3.26 -2.11 -27.52
CA VAL A 28 -1.93 -2.17 -26.89
C VAL A 28 -2.06 -1.88 -25.39
N GLN A 29 -2.90 -0.90 -25.02
CA GLN A 29 -3.14 -0.58 -23.60
C GLN A 29 -3.80 -1.74 -22.85
N VAL A 30 -4.79 -2.41 -23.46
CA VAL A 30 -5.42 -3.60 -22.86
C VAL A 30 -4.41 -4.73 -22.69
N GLN A 31 -3.56 -4.97 -23.69
CA GLN A 31 -2.52 -6.00 -23.60
C GLN A 31 -1.48 -5.67 -22.50
N GLN A 32 -1.04 -4.42 -22.40
CA GLN A 32 -0.15 -3.97 -21.33
C GLN A 32 -0.78 -4.17 -19.94
N ALA A 33 -2.08 -3.87 -19.79
CA ALA A 33 -2.81 -4.09 -18.55
C ALA A 33 -2.90 -5.58 -18.19
N VAL A 34 -3.15 -6.46 -19.17
CA VAL A 34 -3.13 -7.92 -18.99
C VAL A 34 -1.76 -8.43 -18.54
N ASP A 35 -0.70 -7.94 -19.16
CA ASP A 35 0.67 -8.36 -18.83
C ASP A 35 1.07 -7.87 -17.43
N ALA A 36 0.68 -6.65 -17.05
CA ALA A 36 0.86 -6.13 -15.70
C ALA A 36 0.09 -6.96 -14.66
N ALA A 37 -1.17 -7.29 -14.92
CA ALA A 37 -1.99 -8.16 -14.07
C ALA A 37 -1.35 -9.54 -13.86
N LYS A 38 -0.88 -10.16 -14.94
CA LYS A 38 -0.15 -11.44 -14.88
C LYS A 38 1.15 -11.31 -14.09
N SER A 39 1.88 -10.21 -14.23
CA SER A 39 3.10 -9.96 -13.45
C SER A 39 2.78 -9.87 -11.95
N GLN A 40 1.79 -9.06 -11.59
CA GLN A 40 1.35 -8.89 -10.21
C GLN A 40 0.91 -10.23 -9.58
N HIS A 41 0.15 -11.05 -10.31
CA HIS A 41 -0.24 -12.37 -9.84
C HIS A 41 0.96 -13.29 -9.60
N ARG A 42 1.95 -13.29 -10.51
CA ARG A 42 3.19 -14.06 -10.35
C ARG A 42 3.98 -13.63 -9.11
N GLU A 43 4.09 -12.33 -8.87
CA GLU A 43 4.78 -11.79 -7.67
C GLU A 43 4.09 -12.23 -6.37
N ILE A 44 2.76 -12.08 -6.30
CA ILE A 44 1.97 -12.54 -5.15
C ILE A 44 2.15 -14.05 -4.93
N SER A 45 2.13 -14.83 -6.02
CA SER A 45 2.31 -16.29 -5.94
C SER A 45 3.71 -16.69 -5.48
N GLN A 46 4.76 -15.99 -5.91
CA GLN A 46 6.14 -16.23 -5.47
C GLN A 46 6.32 -15.89 -3.98
N GLN A 47 5.74 -14.78 -3.52
CA GLN A 47 5.75 -14.42 -2.11
C GLN A 47 4.96 -15.43 -1.26
N ALA A 48 3.79 -15.87 -1.73
CA ALA A 48 3.03 -16.89 -1.05
C ALA A 48 3.80 -18.21 -0.96
N ALA A 49 4.47 -18.63 -2.03
CA ALA A 49 5.28 -19.83 -2.05
C ALA A 49 6.43 -19.80 -1.03
N SER A 50 7.11 -18.66 -0.86
CA SER A 50 8.20 -18.54 0.13
C SER A 50 7.68 -18.62 1.57
N ILE A 51 6.56 -17.97 1.87
CA ILE A 51 5.92 -17.98 3.19
C ILE A 51 5.42 -19.40 3.53
N ILE A 52 4.69 -20.03 2.60
CA ILE A 52 4.20 -21.41 2.75
C ILE A 52 5.38 -22.38 2.90
N GLY A 53 6.45 -22.18 2.13
CA GLY A 53 7.67 -22.97 2.20
C GLY A 53 8.34 -22.91 3.58
N ASN A 54 8.41 -21.73 4.20
CA ASN A 54 8.95 -21.57 5.55
C ASN A 54 8.13 -22.38 6.58
N ALA A 55 6.79 -22.28 6.54
CA ALA A 55 5.93 -23.05 7.43
C ALA A 55 6.16 -24.57 7.25
N LYS A 56 6.31 -25.06 6.02
CA LYS A 56 6.63 -26.47 5.73
C LYS A 56 8.00 -26.90 6.22
N GLN A 57 8.99 -26.02 6.17
CA GLN A 57 10.31 -26.30 6.74
C GLN A 57 10.25 -26.48 8.26
N LEU A 58 9.49 -25.63 8.95
CA LEU A 58 9.27 -25.73 10.40
C LEU A 58 8.51 -27.01 10.77
N GLU A 59 7.49 -27.38 9.99
CA GLU A 59 6.76 -28.64 10.15
C GLU A 59 7.70 -29.86 10.08
N MET A 60 8.57 -29.91 9.06
CA MET A 60 9.57 -30.98 8.95
C MET A 60 10.59 -30.98 10.11
N GLN A 61 10.93 -29.81 10.66
CA GLN A 61 11.81 -29.73 11.83
C GLN A 61 11.09 -30.27 13.08
N ILE A 62 9.82 -29.93 13.28
CA ILE A 62 8.98 -30.47 14.36
C ILE A 62 8.96 -32.00 14.28
N ASP A 63 8.73 -32.59 13.10
CA ASP A 63 8.70 -34.05 12.92
C ASP A 63 10.03 -34.72 13.31
N ARG A 64 11.16 -34.10 12.97
CA ARG A 64 12.49 -34.59 13.37
C ARG A 64 12.70 -34.49 14.88
N LEU A 65 12.30 -33.38 15.50
CA LEU A 65 12.44 -33.15 16.94
C LEU A 65 11.54 -34.09 17.75
N VAL A 66 10.32 -34.37 17.29
CA VAL A 66 9.43 -35.37 17.91
C VAL A 66 10.05 -36.77 17.87
N LYS A 67 10.66 -37.15 16.75
CA LYS A 67 11.39 -38.44 16.65
C LYS A 67 12.60 -38.48 17.58
N SER A 68 13.36 -37.39 17.66
CA SER A 68 14.51 -37.26 18.57
C SER A 68 14.06 -37.36 20.04
N GLN A 69 12.98 -36.67 20.40
CA GLN A 69 12.40 -36.73 21.75
C GLN A 69 12.06 -38.18 22.13
N ALA A 70 11.35 -38.90 21.24
CA ALA A 70 10.98 -40.29 21.47
C ALA A 70 12.21 -41.21 21.63
N ASP A 71 13.26 -41.02 20.84
CA ASP A 71 14.52 -41.79 20.93
C ASP A 71 15.24 -41.53 22.27
N HIS A 72 15.36 -40.27 22.70
CA HIS A 72 15.97 -39.94 23.99
C HIS A 72 15.14 -40.46 25.16
N GLN A 73 13.81 -40.38 25.09
CA GLN A 73 12.92 -40.98 26.09
C GLN A 73 13.12 -42.50 26.20
N GLN A 74 13.22 -43.20 25.07
CA GLN A 74 13.45 -44.64 25.07
C GLN A 74 14.83 -44.99 25.65
N LYS A 75 15.88 -44.26 25.26
CA LYS A 75 17.24 -44.46 25.79
C LYS A 75 17.31 -44.19 27.29
N ALA A 76 16.66 -43.13 27.77
CA ALA A 76 16.60 -42.81 29.20
C ALA A 76 15.92 -43.93 30.00
N ARG A 77 14.78 -44.44 29.50
CA ARG A 77 14.08 -45.59 30.13
C ARG A 77 14.97 -46.81 30.22
N THR A 78 15.62 -47.18 29.12
CA THR A 78 16.53 -48.33 29.10
C THR A 78 17.75 -48.15 30.02
N ALA A 79 18.30 -46.94 30.12
CA ALA A 79 19.39 -46.65 31.06
C ALA A 79 18.93 -46.78 32.53
N LEU A 80 17.72 -46.31 32.86
CA LEU A 80 17.13 -46.48 34.19
C LEU A 80 16.84 -47.95 34.52
N GLU A 81 16.24 -48.68 33.58
CA GLU A 81 16.00 -50.13 33.74
C GLU A 81 17.31 -50.89 33.98
N ALA A 82 18.40 -50.54 33.28
CA ALA A 82 19.71 -51.13 33.49
C ALA A 82 20.31 -50.75 34.85
N ALA A 83 20.11 -49.50 35.32
CA ALA A 83 20.53 -49.05 36.64
C ALA A 83 19.81 -49.85 37.75
N ASP A 84 18.49 -50.02 37.62
CA ASP A 84 17.66 -50.77 38.58
C ASP A 84 18.06 -52.26 38.62
N GLN A 85 18.32 -52.87 37.47
CA GLN A 85 18.80 -54.26 37.39
C GLN A 85 20.17 -54.43 38.05
N ALA A 86 21.11 -53.51 37.81
CA ALA A 86 22.43 -53.54 38.44
C ALA A 86 22.34 -53.34 39.96
N ALA A 87 21.46 -52.45 40.42
CA ALA A 87 21.19 -52.23 41.84
C ALA A 87 20.59 -53.49 42.50
N ALA A 88 19.60 -54.13 41.86
CA ALA A 88 18.99 -55.36 42.34
C ALA A 88 19.99 -56.54 42.39
N ALA A 89 20.99 -56.54 41.50
CA ALA A 89 22.08 -57.52 41.51
C ALA A 89 23.20 -57.21 42.53
N GLY A 90 23.11 -56.10 43.27
CA GLY A 90 24.11 -55.67 44.25
C GLY A 90 25.37 -55.00 43.66
N ASP A 91 25.37 -54.69 42.36
CA ASP A 91 26.49 -54.02 41.68
C ASP A 91 26.31 -52.49 41.71
N ALA A 92 26.64 -51.90 42.87
CA ALA A 92 26.46 -50.46 43.11
C ALA A 92 27.26 -49.56 42.13
N ALA A 93 28.44 -50.02 41.70
CA ALA A 93 29.26 -49.25 40.76
C ALA A 93 28.61 -49.17 39.38
N LYS A 94 28.09 -50.28 38.86
CA LYS A 94 27.35 -50.27 37.58
C LYS A 94 26.03 -49.51 37.67
N ALA A 95 25.30 -49.67 38.77
CA ALA A 95 24.07 -48.91 39.00
C ALA A 95 24.32 -47.41 38.88
N GLN A 96 25.37 -46.89 39.55
CA GLN A 96 25.74 -45.48 39.45
C GLN A 96 26.11 -45.05 38.03
N GLN A 97 26.84 -45.89 37.27
CA GLN A 97 27.22 -45.58 35.89
C GLN A 97 26.00 -45.44 34.98
N TYR A 98 25.03 -46.35 35.10
CA TYR A 98 23.79 -46.27 34.32
C TYR A 98 22.91 -45.10 34.76
N THR A 99 22.83 -44.79 36.05
CA THR A 99 22.16 -43.58 36.55
C THR A 99 22.76 -42.31 35.96
N ASN A 100 24.09 -42.15 36.00
CA ASN A 100 24.76 -41.00 35.39
C ASN A 100 24.47 -40.92 33.87
N THR A 101 24.39 -42.06 33.18
CA THR A 101 24.03 -42.12 31.76
C THR A 101 22.59 -41.64 31.53
N ALA A 102 21.65 -42.08 32.37
CA ALA A 102 20.26 -41.65 32.32
C ALA A 102 20.13 -40.14 32.58
N GLU A 103 20.89 -39.58 33.52
CA GLU A 103 20.94 -38.14 33.80
C GLU A 103 21.42 -37.33 32.57
N VAL A 104 22.47 -37.79 31.89
CA VAL A 104 22.95 -37.15 30.66
C VAL A 104 21.88 -37.21 29.57
N ILE A 105 21.24 -38.36 29.34
CA ILE A 105 20.18 -38.48 28.33
C ILE A 105 18.97 -37.61 28.70
N ALA A 106 18.62 -37.51 29.99
CA ALA A 106 17.55 -36.63 30.46
C ALA A 106 17.86 -35.15 30.18
N SER A 107 19.12 -34.72 30.37
CA SER A 107 19.53 -33.35 30.01
C SER A 107 19.40 -33.07 28.51
N GLN A 108 19.73 -34.05 27.66
CA GLN A 108 19.56 -33.95 26.21
C GLN A 108 18.09 -33.95 25.81
N LEU A 109 17.27 -34.77 26.47
CA LEU A 109 15.82 -34.79 26.26
C LEU A 109 15.19 -33.42 26.54
N VAL A 110 15.53 -32.80 27.68
CA VAL A 110 15.05 -31.45 28.03
C VAL A 110 15.46 -30.42 26.97
N ALA A 111 16.68 -30.51 26.44
CA ALA A 111 17.12 -29.62 25.36
C ALA A 111 16.27 -29.79 24.09
N VAL A 112 16.00 -31.03 23.66
CA VAL A 112 15.13 -31.33 22.51
C VAL A 112 13.69 -30.86 22.76
N GLU A 113 13.16 -31.03 23.96
CA GLU A 113 11.81 -30.59 24.33
C GLU A 113 11.66 -29.07 24.29
N ASN A 114 12.67 -28.34 24.77
CA ASN A 114 12.71 -26.89 24.69
C ASN A 114 12.81 -26.40 23.24
N GLU A 115 13.64 -27.04 22.41
CA GLU A 115 13.73 -26.72 20.97
C GLU A 115 12.38 -26.99 20.29
N LEU A 116 11.77 -28.15 20.54
CA LEU A 116 10.46 -28.52 19.99
C LEU A 116 9.38 -27.50 20.37
N ALA A 117 9.33 -27.09 21.63
CA ALA A 117 8.37 -26.08 22.10
C ALA A 117 8.61 -24.72 21.44
N ASN A 118 9.86 -24.33 21.19
CA ASN A 118 10.19 -23.11 20.47
C ASN A 118 9.78 -23.20 18.98
N THR A 119 10.14 -24.29 18.30
CA THR A 119 9.81 -24.51 16.88
C THR A 119 8.30 -24.57 16.66
N LYS A 120 7.53 -25.17 17.59
CA LYS A 120 6.05 -25.15 17.54
C LYS A 120 5.48 -23.74 17.57
N ARG A 121 5.98 -22.87 18.47
CA ARG A 121 5.54 -21.46 18.53
C ARG A 121 5.85 -20.72 17.23
N MET A 122 7.04 -20.94 16.65
CA MET A 122 7.39 -20.37 15.34
C MET A 122 6.50 -20.91 14.22
N TYR A 123 6.19 -22.21 14.25
CA TYR A 123 5.30 -22.84 13.27
C TYR A 123 3.89 -22.29 13.34
N GLU A 124 3.31 -22.07 14.52
CA GLU A 124 1.99 -21.48 14.66
C GLU A 124 1.92 -20.10 13.99
N GLN A 125 2.92 -19.26 14.22
CA GLN A 125 3.04 -17.95 13.58
C GLN A 125 3.18 -18.07 12.06
N ALA A 126 4.06 -18.97 11.59
CA ALA A 126 4.28 -19.21 10.17
C ALA A 126 3.05 -19.82 9.48
N ALA A 127 2.29 -20.67 10.15
CA ALA A 127 1.07 -21.29 9.64
C ALA A 127 -0.04 -20.25 9.45
N HIS A 128 -0.20 -19.31 10.40
CA HIS A 128 -1.10 -18.18 10.22
C HIS A 128 -0.72 -17.30 9.03
N ALA A 129 0.57 -16.98 8.88
CA ALA A 129 1.06 -16.21 7.73
C ALA A 129 0.85 -16.96 6.40
N ALA A 130 1.09 -18.28 6.39
CA ALA A 130 0.88 -19.13 5.21
C ALA A 130 -0.59 -19.18 4.80
N GLU A 131 -1.52 -19.26 5.75
CA GLU A 131 -2.96 -19.24 5.46
C GLU A 131 -3.39 -17.89 4.88
N GLN A 132 -2.92 -16.77 5.43
CA GLN A 132 -3.18 -15.44 4.85
C GLN A 132 -2.60 -15.30 3.44
N ALA A 133 -1.37 -15.78 3.22
CA ALA A 133 -0.74 -15.75 1.91
C ALA A 133 -1.50 -16.58 0.87
N LYS A 134 -2.03 -17.74 1.28
CA LYS A 134 -2.89 -18.59 0.44
C LYS A 134 -4.19 -17.90 0.07
N GLN A 135 -4.84 -17.22 1.02
CA GLN A 135 -6.05 -16.43 0.74
C GLN A 135 -5.76 -15.27 -0.22
N GLN A 136 -4.65 -14.55 -0.03
CA GLN A 136 -4.23 -13.48 -0.94
C GLN A 136 -3.93 -14.00 -2.35
N GLN A 137 -3.31 -15.18 -2.47
CA GLN A 137 -3.08 -15.84 -3.76
C GLN A 137 -4.41 -16.16 -4.46
N GLN A 138 -5.37 -16.76 -3.76
CA GLN A 138 -6.70 -17.08 -4.31
C GLN A 138 -7.45 -15.81 -4.76
N GLN A 139 -7.41 -14.75 -3.96
CA GLN A 139 -7.99 -13.46 -4.34
C GLN A 139 -7.27 -12.83 -5.54
N SER A 140 -5.95 -13.00 -5.66
CA SER A 140 -5.18 -12.57 -6.81
C SER A 140 -5.57 -13.34 -8.08
N GLU A 141 -5.74 -14.65 -7.97
CA GLU A 141 -6.20 -15.51 -9.07
C GLU A 141 -7.60 -15.11 -9.56
N ALA A 142 -8.54 -14.91 -8.63
CA ALA A 142 -9.89 -14.46 -8.96
C ALA A 142 -9.89 -13.08 -9.66
N ARG A 143 -9.08 -12.12 -9.15
CA ARG A 143 -8.91 -10.80 -9.78
C ARG A 143 -8.29 -10.89 -11.17
N LEU A 144 -7.24 -11.71 -11.34
CA LEU A 144 -6.63 -11.93 -12.64
C LEU A 144 -7.64 -12.50 -13.64
N SER A 145 -8.42 -13.50 -13.24
CA SER A 145 -9.46 -14.09 -14.09
C SER A 145 -10.50 -13.05 -14.51
N ALA A 146 -10.97 -12.19 -13.60
CA ALA A 146 -11.90 -11.12 -13.91
C ALA A 146 -11.31 -10.09 -14.89
N GLN A 147 -10.06 -9.67 -14.67
CA GLN A 147 -9.36 -8.72 -15.54
C GLN A 147 -9.12 -9.27 -16.95
N LEU A 148 -8.83 -10.58 -17.07
CA LEU A 148 -8.69 -11.24 -18.38
C LEU A 148 -10.03 -11.25 -19.14
N ALA A 149 -11.13 -11.58 -18.46
CA ALA A 149 -12.45 -11.57 -19.09
C ALA A 149 -12.88 -10.15 -19.54
N GLU A 150 -12.55 -9.13 -18.75
CA GLU A 150 -12.78 -7.73 -19.12
C GLU A 150 -11.91 -7.29 -20.30
N ALA A 151 -10.63 -7.68 -20.30
CA ALA A 151 -9.71 -7.42 -21.40
C ALA A 151 -10.19 -8.03 -22.72
N ASP A 152 -10.67 -9.28 -22.70
CA ASP A 152 -11.22 -9.94 -23.88
C ASP A 152 -12.42 -9.17 -24.46
N LYS A 153 -13.31 -8.66 -23.59
CA LYS A 153 -14.44 -7.82 -24.00
C LYS A 153 -13.97 -6.50 -24.62
N LEU A 154 -13.00 -5.83 -24.01
CA LEU A 154 -12.45 -4.56 -24.50
C LEU A 154 -11.75 -4.74 -25.85
N LEU A 155 -11.02 -5.85 -26.05
CA LEU A 155 -10.39 -6.17 -27.32
C LEU A 155 -11.44 -6.38 -28.42
N ALA A 156 -12.50 -7.15 -28.16
CA ALA A 156 -13.59 -7.34 -29.11
C ALA A 156 -14.29 -6.03 -29.49
N GLN A 157 -14.48 -5.12 -28.52
CA GLN A 157 -15.02 -3.78 -28.78
C GLN A 157 -14.07 -2.91 -29.60
N ALA A 158 -12.77 -2.95 -29.31
CA ALA A 158 -11.75 -2.25 -30.08
C ALA A 158 -11.68 -2.76 -31.52
N ASP A 159 -11.80 -4.08 -31.74
CA ASP A 159 -11.90 -4.68 -33.08
C ASP A 159 -13.12 -4.18 -33.85
N GLN A 160 -14.29 -4.17 -33.20
CA GLN A 160 -15.52 -3.68 -33.80
C GLN A 160 -15.42 -2.20 -34.18
N ALA A 161 -14.87 -1.36 -33.30
CA ALA A 161 -14.66 0.06 -33.55
C ALA A 161 -13.67 0.29 -34.70
N ALA A 162 -12.57 -0.47 -34.75
CA ALA A 162 -11.59 -0.38 -35.83
C ALA A 162 -12.19 -0.76 -37.19
N MET A 163 -13.05 -1.79 -37.26
CA MET A 163 -13.77 -2.13 -38.51
C MET A 163 -14.71 -1.00 -38.96
N GLN A 164 -15.42 -0.37 -38.02
CA GLN A 164 -16.29 0.78 -38.34
C GLN A 164 -15.49 1.97 -38.84
N GLU A 165 -14.35 2.26 -38.20
CA GLU A 165 -13.45 3.34 -38.62
C GLU A 165 -12.86 3.07 -40.02
N GLN A 166 -12.44 1.84 -40.31
CA GLN A 166 -11.96 1.44 -41.63
C GLN A 166 -13.05 1.56 -42.70
N SER A 167 -14.28 1.15 -42.40
CA SER A 167 -15.42 1.30 -43.32
C SER A 167 -15.75 2.77 -43.57
N ALA A 168 -15.76 3.61 -42.54
CA ALA A 168 -15.97 5.05 -42.66
C ALA A 168 -14.87 5.72 -43.49
N LYS A 169 -13.59 5.37 -43.25
CA LYS A 169 -12.45 5.85 -44.05
C LYS A 169 -12.56 5.43 -45.52
N ALA A 170 -12.98 4.19 -45.80
CA ALA A 170 -13.19 3.72 -47.16
C ALA A 170 -14.33 4.48 -47.87
N MET A 171 -15.43 4.77 -47.16
CA MET A 171 -16.53 5.58 -47.69
C MET A 171 -16.14 7.04 -47.90
N ASP A 172 -15.35 7.63 -47.00
CA ASP A 172 -14.82 9.00 -47.15
C ASP A 172 -13.88 9.09 -48.37
N GLN A 173 -12.98 8.12 -48.54
CA GLN A 173 -12.15 8.00 -49.74
C GLN A 173 -13.00 7.85 -51.01
N LEU A 174 -14.03 7.01 -50.99
CA LEU A 174 -14.93 6.84 -52.13
C LEU A 174 -15.73 8.13 -52.44
N ASN A 175 -16.16 8.89 -51.43
CA ASN A 175 -16.83 10.18 -51.64
C ASN A 175 -15.87 11.24 -52.20
N GLN A 176 -14.60 11.18 -51.79
CA GLN A 176 -13.54 12.05 -52.28
C GLN A 176 -13.12 11.74 -53.73
N PHE A 177 -13.29 10.51 -54.21
CA PHE A 177 -13.07 10.11 -55.60
C PHE A 177 -14.35 10.10 -56.47
N GLY A 178 -15.52 9.83 -55.88
CA GLY A 178 -16.82 9.73 -56.56
C GLY A 178 -17.55 11.06 -56.76
N GLY A 179 -17.07 12.15 -56.13
CA GLY A 179 -17.48 13.52 -56.45
C GLY A 179 -16.79 14.13 -57.68
N GLN A 180 -16.02 13.33 -58.44
CA GLN A 180 -15.23 13.80 -59.57
C GLN A 180 -15.70 13.16 -60.89
N ASP A 181 -16.95 13.42 -61.26
CA ASP A 181 -17.41 13.25 -62.65
C ASP A 181 -18.07 14.54 -63.17
N ASP A 182 -17.42 15.67 -62.88
CA ASP A 182 -17.55 16.89 -63.68
C ASP A 182 -16.14 17.48 -63.85
N SER A 183 -15.38 16.85 -64.75
CA SER A 183 -14.02 17.23 -65.15
C SER A 183 -14.01 18.48 -66.03
N VAL A 184 -14.54 19.58 -65.50
CA VAL A 184 -14.17 20.94 -65.90
C VAL A 184 -14.12 21.77 -64.61
N PRO A 185 -12.96 22.33 -64.21
CA PRO A 185 -12.95 23.36 -63.19
C PRO A 185 -13.85 24.52 -63.64
N ASN A 186 -15.12 24.53 -63.22
CA ASN A 186 -15.97 25.69 -63.40
C ASN A 186 -15.36 26.81 -62.57
N LEU A 187 -15.26 28.00 -63.17
CA LEU A 187 -14.77 29.21 -62.52
C LEU A 187 -15.55 29.49 -61.22
N ASP A 188 -16.81 29.05 -61.12
CA ASP A 188 -17.59 29.17 -59.88
C ASP A 188 -17.07 28.29 -58.74
N ALA A 189 -16.59 27.06 -58.99
CA ALA A 189 -16.03 26.23 -57.92
C ALA A 189 -14.67 26.76 -57.43
N VAL A 190 -13.88 27.37 -58.32
CA VAL A 190 -12.65 28.08 -57.96
C VAL A 190 -12.98 29.36 -57.19
N ARG A 191 -14.03 30.08 -57.61
CA ARG A 191 -14.56 31.25 -56.91
C ARG A 191 -15.01 30.90 -55.50
N ASP A 192 -15.83 29.86 -55.33
CA ASP A 192 -16.28 29.38 -54.03
C ASP A 192 -15.11 28.95 -53.15
N LYS A 193 -14.07 28.33 -53.72
CA LYS A 193 -12.87 27.93 -52.96
C LYS A 193 -12.01 29.13 -52.55
N ILE A 194 -11.93 30.16 -53.39
CA ILE A 194 -11.26 31.43 -53.07
C ILE A 194 -12.08 32.19 -52.03
N GLU A 195 -13.39 32.30 -52.19
CA GLU A 195 -14.30 32.95 -51.25
C GLU A 195 -14.31 32.22 -49.91
N ARG A 196 -14.30 30.89 -49.89
CA ARG A 196 -14.18 30.09 -48.66
C ARG A 196 -12.82 30.28 -48.01
N ARG A 197 -11.71 30.27 -48.76
CA ARG A 197 -10.38 30.60 -48.20
C ARG A 197 -10.28 32.04 -47.72
N TYR A 198 -10.95 32.97 -48.37
CA TYR A 198 -10.98 34.38 -48.01
C TYR A 198 -11.84 34.58 -46.74
N ALA A 199 -12.98 33.90 -46.65
CA ALA A 199 -13.83 33.87 -45.47
C ALA A 199 -13.17 33.13 -44.29
N ASP A 200 -12.46 32.03 -44.52
CA ASP A 200 -11.67 31.34 -43.51
C ASP A 200 -10.50 32.21 -43.02
N ALA A 201 -9.86 32.98 -43.92
CA ALA A 201 -8.80 33.91 -43.55
C ALA A 201 -9.32 35.14 -42.80
N LEU A 202 -10.46 35.70 -43.21
CA LEU A 202 -11.16 36.79 -42.51
C LEU A 202 -11.71 36.32 -41.17
N GLY A 203 -12.30 35.13 -41.12
CA GLY A 203 -12.78 34.47 -39.92
C GLY A 203 -11.64 34.11 -38.97
N ALA A 204 -10.48 33.67 -39.48
CA ALA A 204 -9.28 33.50 -38.69
C ALA A 204 -8.73 34.84 -38.18
N GLN A 205 -8.86 35.93 -38.94
CA GLN A 205 -8.50 37.29 -38.49
C GLN A 205 -9.46 37.82 -37.42
N GLU A 206 -10.77 37.58 -37.55
CA GLU A 206 -11.78 37.88 -36.52
C GLU A 206 -11.59 37.00 -35.28
N LEU A 207 -11.32 35.71 -35.43
CA LEU A 207 -11.01 34.82 -34.31
C LEU A 207 -9.72 35.22 -33.62
N THR A 208 -8.70 35.68 -34.33
CA THR A 208 -7.44 36.15 -33.71
C THR A 208 -7.62 37.51 -33.04
N GLN A 209 -8.41 38.43 -33.61
CA GLN A 209 -8.75 39.70 -32.96
C GLN A 209 -9.67 39.49 -31.74
N ASN A 210 -10.62 38.58 -31.81
CA ASN A 210 -11.53 38.25 -30.71
C ASN A 210 -10.83 37.41 -29.63
N THR A 211 -10.00 36.40 -29.96
CA THR A 211 -9.27 35.64 -28.94
C THR A 211 -8.14 36.42 -28.27
N VAL A 212 -7.51 37.40 -28.92
CA VAL A 212 -6.51 38.28 -28.27
C VAL A 212 -7.21 39.35 -27.41
N THR A 213 -8.31 39.94 -27.89
CA THR A 213 -9.11 40.92 -27.12
C THR A 213 -9.83 40.25 -25.94
N ASP A 214 -10.43 39.07 -26.14
CA ASP A 214 -11.12 38.31 -25.11
C ASP A 214 -10.12 37.69 -24.12
N ARG A 215 -8.98 37.13 -24.55
CA ARG A 215 -7.95 36.70 -23.58
C ARG A 215 -7.31 37.88 -22.85
N MET A 216 -7.17 39.06 -23.45
CA MET A 216 -6.69 40.24 -22.71
C MET A 216 -7.75 40.78 -21.73
N ALA A 217 -9.04 40.75 -22.08
CA ALA A 217 -10.13 41.15 -21.20
C ALA A 217 -10.37 40.13 -20.06
N GLU A 218 -10.20 38.83 -20.34
CA GLU A 218 -10.33 37.74 -19.36
C GLU A 218 -9.10 37.67 -18.44
N ILE A 219 -7.88 37.94 -18.93
CA ILE A 219 -6.68 38.06 -18.07
C ILE A 219 -6.72 39.35 -17.24
N ALA A 220 -7.23 40.47 -17.78
CA ALA A 220 -7.38 41.70 -17.02
C ALA A 220 -8.47 41.60 -15.94
N SER A 221 -9.58 40.91 -16.18
CA SER A 221 -10.65 40.68 -15.20
C SER A 221 -10.29 39.59 -14.17
N ALA A 222 -9.74 38.45 -14.59
CA ALA A 222 -9.33 37.39 -13.67
C ALA A 222 -8.12 37.80 -12.78
N GLY A 223 -7.21 38.62 -13.30
CA GLY A 223 -6.08 39.15 -12.53
C GLY A 223 -6.48 40.23 -11.51
N THR A 224 -7.53 41.02 -11.80
CA THR A 224 -8.00 42.07 -10.89
C THR A 224 -8.91 41.52 -9.79
N ASP A 225 -9.76 40.53 -10.06
CA ASP A 225 -10.66 39.95 -9.06
C ASP A 225 -9.92 39.09 -8.01
N ILE A 226 -8.89 38.33 -8.42
CA ILE A 226 -8.05 37.55 -7.49
C ILE A 226 -7.16 38.48 -6.65
N ALA A 227 -6.57 39.52 -7.26
CA ALA A 227 -5.77 40.50 -6.54
C ALA A 227 -6.62 41.37 -5.60
N ALA A 228 -7.85 41.73 -5.99
CA ALA A 228 -8.78 42.48 -5.16
C ALA A 228 -9.28 41.64 -3.98
N ALA A 229 -9.65 40.37 -4.19
CA ALA A 229 -10.07 39.47 -3.11
C ALA A 229 -8.95 39.22 -2.09
N SER A 230 -7.72 39.01 -2.57
CA SER A 230 -6.54 38.82 -1.71
C SER A 230 -6.21 40.10 -0.92
N LYS A 231 -6.30 41.29 -1.55
CA LYS A 231 -6.05 42.57 -0.87
C LYS A 231 -7.17 42.97 0.09
N LEU A 232 -8.43 42.61 -0.18
CA LEU A 232 -9.56 42.76 0.75
C LEU A 232 -9.43 41.85 1.96
N ALA A 233 -8.93 40.62 1.78
CA ALA A 233 -8.63 39.70 2.88
C ALA A 233 -7.49 40.25 3.76
N GLU A 234 -6.43 40.78 3.15
CA GLU A 234 -5.31 41.41 3.84
C GLU A 234 -5.72 42.69 4.60
N ILE A 235 -6.56 43.54 4.00
CA ILE A 235 -7.13 44.73 4.66
C ILE A 235 -8.06 44.34 5.82
N ARG A 236 -8.86 43.27 5.66
CA ARG A 236 -9.75 42.79 6.73
C ARG A 236 -8.95 42.16 7.88
N ALA A 237 -7.84 41.48 7.57
CA ALA A 237 -6.89 40.98 8.56
C ALA A 237 -6.15 42.13 9.28
N SER A 238 -5.76 43.20 8.57
CA SER A 238 -5.10 44.36 9.17
C SER A 238 -6.03 45.25 9.98
N MET A 239 -7.34 45.30 9.66
CA MET A 239 -8.35 45.97 10.48
C MET A 239 -8.79 45.15 11.70
N GLY A 240 -8.71 43.81 11.63
CA GLY A 240 -8.93 42.93 12.78
C GLY A 240 -7.77 42.91 13.78
N ALA A 241 -6.55 43.21 13.31
CA ALA A 241 -5.33 43.25 14.13
C ALA A 241 -5.08 44.60 14.84
N ASN A 242 -5.91 45.62 14.62
CA ASN A 242 -5.80 46.91 15.30
C ASN A 242 -7.03 47.21 16.16
N LYS A 243 -7.32 46.31 17.10
CA LYS A 243 -8.09 46.63 18.30
C LYS A 243 -7.09 46.61 19.48
N PRO A 244 -6.92 47.71 20.21
CA PRO A 244 -5.79 47.87 21.12
C PRO A 244 -5.94 46.94 22.33
N ALA A 245 -4.83 46.30 22.67
CA ALA A 245 -4.61 45.78 24.03
C ALA A 245 -4.47 46.95 25.01
N PRO A 246 -4.87 46.73 26.26
CA PRO A 246 -4.03 47.07 27.40
C PRO A 246 -3.87 45.78 28.26
N GLU A 247 -2.80 45.50 28.98
CA GLU A 247 -1.59 46.25 29.33
C GLU A 247 -0.62 45.26 30.03
N LEU A 248 0.70 45.40 29.77
CA LEU A 248 1.89 45.14 30.61
C LEU A 248 2.11 43.71 31.20
N GLU A 249 3.10 42.96 30.69
CA GLU A 249 4.56 43.01 31.01
C GLU A 249 4.87 42.52 32.44
N ALA A 250 5.31 41.25 32.62
CA ALA A 250 6.70 40.74 32.54
C ALA A 250 7.45 40.85 33.89
N PRO A 251 8.56 40.14 34.15
CA PRO A 251 9.10 38.89 33.61
C PRO A 251 9.43 37.84 34.73
N THR A 252 9.84 36.62 34.36
CA THR A 252 10.52 35.66 35.25
C THR A 252 11.97 36.12 35.55
N PRO A 253 12.56 35.79 36.71
CA PRO A 253 13.37 34.56 36.78
C PRO A 253 13.29 33.77 38.12
N GLU A 254 13.68 32.50 38.04
CA GLU A 254 13.93 31.47 39.09
C GLU A 254 14.86 31.92 40.26
N PRO A 255 15.18 31.06 41.27
CA PRO A 255 14.35 30.19 42.13
C PRO A 255 14.76 30.29 43.64
N ALA A 256 13.88 29.92 44.59
CA ALA A 256 14.20 29.55 46.00
C ALA A 256 12.90 29.12 46.70
N GLU A 257 12.76 27.84 47.08
CA GLU A 257 12.91 27.31 48.45
C GLU A 257 11.91 27.86 49.47
N ASP A 258 11.08 26.94 49.99
CA ASP A 258 10.42 27.04 51.29
C ASP A 258 11.45 27.39 52.37
N SER A 259 11.12 28.36 53.23
CA SER A 259 11.20 28.24 54.68
C SER A 259 10.59 29.47 55.35
N GLU A 260 9.53 29.21 56.12
CA GLU A 260 9.31 29.66 57.52
C GLU A 260 9.62 31.14 57.84
N THR A 261 8.76 31.89 58.51
CA THR A 261 8.35 31.69 59.92
C THR A 261 7.33 32.80 60.22
N GLU A 262 6.18 32.56 60.83
CA GLU A 262 5.83 32.74 62.26
C GLU A 262 4.30 32.96 62.25
N ALA A 263 3.46 32.58 63.21
CA ALA A 263 3.66 32.18 64.59
C ALA A 263 2.28 31.78 65.19
N ILE A 264 2.27 30.69 66.00
CA ILE A 264 1.64 30.53 67.35
C ILE A 264 0.10 30.74 67.41
N VAL A 265 -0.76 29.83 67.88
CA VAL A 265 -0.88 29.26 69.26
C VAL A 265 -1.64 27.92 69.20
N ASP A 266 -1.10 26.82 69.75
CA ASP A 266 -1.46 26.14 71.04
C ASP A 266 -2.91 25.59 71.14
N ALA A 267 -3.20 24.37 71.59
CA ALA A 267 -2.40 23.36 72.29
C ALA A 267 -3.00 21.95 72.10
N GLU A 268 -2.09 20.99 72.16
CA GLU A 268 -2.17 19.52 72.24
C GLU A 268 -2.81 19.03 73.58
N PRO A 269 -2.88 17.70 73.96
CA PRO A 269 -2.18 16.54 73.38
C PRO A 269 -2.92 15.16 73.37
N VAL A 270 -2.14 14.17 72.89
CA VAL A 270 -1.95 12.75 73.31
C VAL A 270 -2.90 11.60 72.91
N ASP A 271 -2.28 10.71 72.12
CA ASP A 271 -2.10 9.24 72.24
C ASP A 271 -3.28 8.25 72.18
N GLY A 272 -3.09 7.20 71.35
CA GLY A 272 -3.95 6.00 71.23
C GLY A 272 -3.74 4.99 72.36
N PRO A 273 -3.79 3.65 72.14
CA PRO A 273 -4.50 2.80 71.16
C PRO A 273 -5.45 1.78 71.89
N ALA A 274 -5.81 0.66 71.25
CA ALA A 274 -6.31 -0.62 71.82
C ALA A 274 -7.81 -0.99 71.66
N ASP A 275 -8.00 -2.16 71.01
CA ASP A 275 -8.66 -3.39 71.46
C ASP A 275 -9.98 -3.38 72.26
N GLY A 276 -10.82 -4.38 71.96
CA GLY A 276 -11.69 -5.00 72.96
C GLY A 276 -13.19 -4.65 72.95
N GLY A 277 -13.96 -5.43 72.19
CA GLY A 277 -15.05 -6.25 72.75
C GLY A 277 -16.33 -5.59 73.32
N SER A 278 -17.47 -6.09 72.82
CA SER A 278 -18.53 -6.74 73.61
C SER A 278 -19.96 -6.23 73.33
N SER A 279 -20.78 -7.19 72.89
CA SER A 279 -22.21 -7.40 73.22
C SER A 279 -23.20 -6.34 72.75
N ALA A 280 -24.21 -6.67 71.95
CA ALA A 280 -25.45 -7.36 72.32
C ALA A 280 -26.42 -7.08 71.14
N ASP A 281 -27.47 -7.80 70.76
CA ASP A 281 -28.28 -8.89 71.31
C ASP A 281 -29.43 -9.14 70.29
N GLY A 282 -30.07 -10.33 70.37
CA GLY A 282 -31.32 -10.72 69.69
C GLY A 282 -31.12 -11.47 68.36
N GLY A 283 -31.26 -12.80 68.25
CA GLY A 283 -32.45 -13.63 68.56
C GLY A 283 -33.20 -13.86 67.22
N GLU A 284 -33.57 -15.05 66.71
CA GLU A 284 -34.04 -16.34 67.24
C GLU A 284 -33.70 -17.45 66.18
N ARG A 285 -33.26 -18.67 66.51
CA ARG A 285 -34.07 -19.89 66.85
C ARG A 285 -35.29 -20.06 65.91
N ARG A 286 -35.52 -21.14 65.18
CA ARG A 286 -35.24 -22.57 65.35
C ARG A 286 -35.18 -23.26 63.99
#